data_AF-A0A182PIZ1-F1
#
_entry.id   AF-A0A182PIZ1-F1
#
_cell.length_a   1.000
_cell.length_b   1.000
_cell.length_c   1.000
_cell.angle_alpha   90.00
_cell.angle_beta   90.00
_cell.angle_gamma   90.00
#
_symmetry.space_group_name_H-M   'P 1'
#
loop_
_entity.id
_entity.type
_entity.pdbx_description
1 polymer ?
#
loop_
_entity_poly.entity_id
_entity_poly.type
_entity_poly.pdbx_seq_one_letter_code
_entity_poly.pdbx_strand_id
1 'polypeptide(L)' 'MANLLWSIIWLIVLIVVGFWVAFFCAGWYVIIYPLTVCVPDISVVSDFLLLGAQFTHYCAKSMMEGKSLF' A
#
# COMPACT_ATOMS: atom_id res chain seq x y z
N MET A 1 -8.44 21.89 -10.46
CA MET A 1 -8.79 20.91 -11.50
C MET A 1 -7.92 19.69 -11.26
N ALA A 2 -8.51 18.53 -10.95
CA ALA A 2 -7.74 17.30 -10.85
C ALA A 2 -7.02 17.12 -12.18
N ASN A 3 -5.70 17.21 -12.17
CA ASN A 3 -4.91 17.08 -13.39
C ASN A 3 -5.09 15.64 -13.84
N LEU A 4 -5.88 15.42 -14.89
CA LEU A 4 -6.20 14.09 -15.43
C LEU A 4 -4.90 13.33 -15.76
N LEU A 5 -3.85 14.06 -16.14
CA LEU A 5 -2.47 13.58 -16.27
C LEU A 5 -1.89 12.98 -14.97
N TRP A 6 -2.08 13.65 -13.84
CA TRP A 6 -1.62 13.20 -12.52
C TRP A 6 -2.34 11.93 -12.06
N SER A 7 -3.63 11.83 -12.37
CA SER A 7 -4.43 10.63 -12.10
C SER A 7 -3.91 9.42 -12.89
N ILE A 8 -3.59 9.60 -14.18
CA ILE A 8 -3.01 8.53 -15.02
C ILE A 8 -1.63 8.10 -14.51
N ILE A 9 -0.78 9.04 -14.08
CA ILE A 9 0.54 8.71 -13.52
C ILE A 9 0.39 7.87 -12.25
N TRP A 10 -0.50 8.25 -11.33
CA TRP A 10 -0.78 7.46 -10.13
C TRP A 10 -1.35 6.08 -10.45
N LEU A 11 -2.16 5.94 -11.50
CA LEU A 11 -2.67 4.64 -11.96
C LEU A 11 -1.53 3.72 -12.44
N ILE A 12 -0.59 4.25 -13.22
CA ILE A 12 0.58 3.50 -13.68
C ILE A 12 1.44 3.07 -12.48
N VAL A 13 1.67 3.97 -11.52
CA VAL A 13 2.41 3.67 -10.29
C VAL A 13 1.68 2.60 -9.46
N LEU A 14 0.35 2.67 -9.36
CA LEU A 14 -0.47 1.69 -8.66
C LEU A 14 -0.31 0.30 -9.30
N ILE A 15 -0.39 0.19 -10.62
CA ILE A 15 -0.31 -1.11 -11.32
C ILE A 15 1.12 -1.68 -11.28
N VAL A 16 2.13 -0.87 -11.55
CA VAL A 16 3.51 -1.36 -11.70
C VAL A 16 4.18 -1.60 -10.34
N VAL A 17 3.97 -0.69 -9.39
CA VAL A 17 4.67 -0.71 -8.10
C VAL A 17 3.71 -1.10 -6.98
N GLY A 18 2.57 -0.42 -6.89
CA GLY A 18 1.63 -0.63 -5.79
C GLY A 18 1.14 -2.06 -5.69
N PHE A 19 0.75 -2.66 -6.83
CA PHE A 19 0.22 -4.01 -6.89
C PHE A 19 1.26 -5.06 -6.48
N TRP A 20 2.50 -4.94 -6.97
CA TRP A 20 3.59 -5.85 -6.62
C TRP A 20 3.98 -5.76 -5.14
N VAL A 21 4.16 -4.55 -4.63
CA VAL A 21 4.54 -4.33 -3.23
C VAL A 21 3.43 -4.78 -2.30
N ALA A 22 2.17 -4.47 -2.61
CA ALA A 22 1.04 -4.87 -1.78
C ALA A 22 0.81 -6.38 -1.80
N PHE A 23 1.01 -7.05 -2.94
CA PHE A 23 0.87 -8.50 -3.03
C PHE A 23 1.93 -9.21 -2.17
N PHE A 24 3.19 -8.74 -2.25
CA PHE A 24 4.27 -9.24 -1.41
C PHE A 24 3.99 -8.98 0.08
N CYS A 25 3.65 -7.74 0.46
CA CYS A 25 3.39 -7.41 1.86
C CYS A 25 2.16 -8.12 2.42
N ALA A 26 1.07 -8.27 1.65
CA ALA A 26 -0.12 -8.99 2.08
C ALA A 26 0.14 -10.48 2.29
N GLY A 27 0.95 -11.10 1.43
CA GLY A 27 1.32 -12.52 1.55
C GLY A 27 2.06 -12.80 2.87
N TRP A 28 3.07 -12.00 3.20
CA TRP A 28 3.78 -12.16 4.48
C TRP A 28 2.92 -11.72 5.68
N TYR A 29 2.04 -10.73 5.52
CA TYR A 29 1.18 -10.25 6.61
C TYR A 29 0.29 -11.36 7.15
N VAL A 30 -0.35 -12.14 6.26
CA VAL A 30 -1.25 -13.24 6.65
C VAL A 30 -0.51 -14.32 7.47
N ILE A 31 0.78 -14.52 7.23
CA ILE A 31 1.60 -15.51 7.96
C ILE A 31 2.05 -14.95 9.32
N ILE A 32 2.42 -13.67 9.37
CA ILE A 32 2.97 -13.03 10.58
C ILE A 32 1.86 -12.59 11.55
N TYR A 33 0.69 -12.21 11.04
CA TYR A 33 -0.45 -11.74 11.84
C TYR A 33 -0.88 -12.71 12.95
N PRO A 34 -1.01 -14.04 12.74
CA PRO A 34 -1.32 -14.95 13.84
C PRO A 34 -0.18 -15.09 14.87
N LEU A 35 1.06 -14.72 14.55
CA LEU A 35 2.17 -14.75 15.53
C LEU A 35 2.14 -13.53 16.47
N THR A 36 1.48 -12.43 16.08
CA THR A 36 1.37 -11.23 16.92
C THR A 36 0.54 -11.47 18.18
N VAL A 37 -0.38 -12.44 18.16
CA VAL A 37 -1.19 -12.81 19.35
C VAL A 37 -0.33 -13.49 20.44
N CYS A 38 0.78 -14.10 20.05
CA CYS A 38 1.71 -14.77 20.98
C CYS A 38 2.89 -13.88 21.36
N VAL A 39 3.34 -13.01 20.45
CA VAL A 39 4.49 -12.12 20.66
C VAL A 39 4.13 -10.68 20.26
N PRO A 40 3.83 -9.79 21.21
CA PRO A 40 3.39 -8.43 20.93
C PRO A 40 4.47 -7.55 20.27
N ASP A 41 5.76 -7.88 20.40
CA ASP A 41 6.84 -7.15 19.72
C ASP A 41 6.85 -7.33 18.20
N ILE A 42 6.27 -8.42 17.68
CA ILE A 42 6.16 -8.68 16.24
C ILE A 42 5.08 -7.79 15.59
N SER A 43 4.22 -7.15 16.38
CA SER A 43 3.16 -6.26 15.89
C SER A 43 3.71 -5.17 14.97
N VAL A 44 4.89 -4.62 15.29
CA VAL A 44 5.59 -3.61 14.46
C VAL A 44 5.84 -4.10 13.03
N VAL A 45 6.22 -5.37 12.87
CA VAL A 45 6.44 -5.97 11.54
C VAL A 45 5.11 -6.16 10.83
N SER A 46 4.07 -6.59 11.55
CA SER A 46 2.74 -6.75 10.97
C SER A 46 2.15 -5.42 10.51
N ASP A 47 2.30 -4.35 11.29
CA ASP A 47 1.83 -3.00 10.96
C ASP A 47 2.59 -2.43 9.76
N PHE A 48 3.89 -2.67 9.68
CA PHE A 48 4.69 -2.24 8.53
C PHE A 48 4.25 -2.94 7.23
N LEU A 49 3.98 -4.26 7.30
CA LEU A 49 3.46 -5.00 6.16
C LEU A 49 2.04 -4.58 5.79
N LEU A 50 1.20 -4.29 6.78
CA LEU A 50 -0.16 -3.79 6.56
C LEU A 50 -0.13 -2.42 5.86
N LEU A 51 0.78 -1.54 6.29
CA LEU A 51 1.02 -0.24 5.65
C LEU A 51 1.49 -0.41 4.19
N GLY A 52 2.39 -1.37 3.93
CA GLY A 52 2.82 -1.75 2.59
C GLY A 52 1.68 -2.28 1.72
N ALA A 53 0.78 -3.10 2.28
CA ALA A 53 -0.41 -3.60 1.58
C ALA A 53 -1.41 -2.48 1.27
N GLN A 54 -1.59 -1.54 2.18
CA GLN A 54 -2.45 -0.36 2.02
C GLN A 54 -1.88 0.69 1.07
N PHE A 55 -0.64 0.55 0.62
CA PHE A 55 -0.03 1.47 -0.33
C PHE A 55 -0.83 1.58 -1.64
N THR A 56 -1.44 0.48 -2.11
CA THR A 56 -2.36 0.49 -3.26
C THR A 56 -3.55 1.42 -3.04
N HIS A 57 -4.14 1.39 -1.85
CA HIS A 57 -5.25 2.27 -1.48
C HIS A 57 -4.80 3.72 -1.37
N TYR A 58 -3.59 3.97 -0.84
CA TYR A 58 -2.99 5.31 -0.83
C TYR A 58 -2.78 5.85 -2.25
N CYS A 59 -2.32 4.99 -3.17
CA CYS A 59 -2.18 5.33 -4.58
C CYS A 59 -3.54 5.67 -5.23
N ALA A 60 -4.56 4.85 -4.98
CA ALA A 60 -5.91 5.06 -5.49
C ALA A 60 -6.53 6.35 -4.94
N LYS A 61 -6.33 6.64 -3.65
CA LYS A 61 -6.80 7.88 -3.03
C LYS A 61 -6.12 9.11 -3.65
N SER A 62 -4.80 9.06 -3.82
CA SER A 62 -4.04 10.15 -4.44
C SER A 62 -4.40 10.36 -5.92
N MET A 63 -4.77 9.28 -6.62
CA MET A 63 -5.33 9.31 -7.98
C MET A 63 -6.66 10.07 -8.04
N MET A 64 -7.56 9.82 -7.09
CA MET A 64 -8.89 10.46 -7.00
C MET A 64 -8.81 11.91 -6.54
N GLU A 65 -7.88 12.22 -5.63
CA GLU A 65 -7.62 13.59 -5.17
C GLU A 65 -6.86 14.43 -6.22
N GLY A 66 -6.34 13.79 -7.29
CA GLY A 66 -5.56 14.47 -8.32
C GLY A 66 -4.27 15.08 -7.78
N LYS A 67 -3.69 14.45 -6.75
CA LYS A 67 -2.52 14.94 -6.01
C LYS A 67 -1.28 14.91 -6.90
N SER A 68 -0.55 16.02 -6.95
CA SER A 68 0.73 16.04 -7.66
C SER A 68 1.78 15.22 -6.90
N LEU A 69 2.63 14.42 -7.59
CA LEU A 69 3.83 13.84 -6.94
C LEU A 69 4.85 14.94 -6.59
N PHE A 70 4.74 16.13 -7.17
CA PHE A 70 5.64 17.27 -6.99
C PHE A 70 4.91 18.48 -6.41
#